data_AF-T0Z0S6-F1
#
_entry.id   AF-T0Z0S6-F1
#
_cell.length_a   1.000
_cell.length_b   1.000
_cell.length_c   1.000
_cell.angle_alpha   90.00
_cell.angle_beta   90.00
_cell.angle_gamma   90.00
#
_symmetry.space_group_name_H-M   'P 1'
#
loop_
_entity.id
_entity.type
_entity.pdbx_description
1 polymer ?
#
loop_
_entity_poly.entity_id
_entity_poly.type
_entity_poly.pdbx_seq_one_letter_code
_entity_poly.pdbx_strand_id
1 'polypeptide(L)' 'FAAAMTAILTEAAQEPERVTSAPHTMPVRRLDDVRAAKQLDLTWKPAT' A
#
# COMPACT_ATOMS: atom_id res chain seq x y z
N PHE A 1 -16.60 -0.41 -11.68
CA PHE A 1 -16.17 -0.98 -10.38
C PHE A 1 -16.29 -2.50 -10.34
N ALA A 2 -17.44 -3.10 -10.61
CA ALA A 2 -17.61 -4.56 -10.58
C ALA A 2 -16.57 -5.32 -11.44
N ALA A 3 -16.29 -4.86 -12.67
CA ALA A 3 -15.26 -5.46 -13.52
C ALA A 3 -13.85 -5.44 -12.90
N ALA A 4 -13.49 -4.38 -12.18
CA ALA A 4 -12.22 -4.29 -11.47
C ALA A 4 -12.17 -5.28 -10.31
N MET A 5 -13.26 -5.47 -9.58
CA MET A 5 -13.36 -6.47 -8.51
C MET A 5 -13.22 -7.90 -9.06
N THR A 6 -13.79 -8.20 -10.23
CA THR A 6 -13.61 -9.48 -10.92
C THR A 6 -12.15 -9.70 -11.31
N ALA A 7 -11.48 -8.68 -11.86
CA ALA A 7 -10.07 -8.76 -12.22
C ALA A 7 -9.18 -8.99 -10.99
N ILE A 8 -9.45 -8.30 -9.87
CA ILE A 8 -8.75 -8.50 -8.60
C ILE A 8 -8.97 -9.92 -8.06
N LEU A 9 -10.18 -10.47 -8.18
CA LEU A 9 -10.46 -11.84 -7.77
C LEU A 9 -9.65 -12.86 -8.59
N THR A 10 -9.59 -12.68 -9.91
CA THR A 10 -8.76 -13.54 -10.78
C THR A 10 -7.27 -13.40 -10.45
N GLU A 11 -6.79 -12.17 -10.23
CA GLU A 11 -5.42 -11.91 -9.84
C GLU A 11 -5.07 -12.56 -8.49
N ALA A 12 -5.96 -12.46 -7.50
CA ALA A 12 -5.77 -13.10 -6.19
C ALA A 12 -5.69 -14.64 -6.27
N ALA A 13 -6.39 -15.26 -7.23
CA ALA A 13 -6.35 -16.71 -7.43
C ALA A 13 -5.09 -17.18 -8.18
N GLN A 14 -4.58 -16.38 -9.12
CA GLN A 14 -3.44 -16.74 -9.96
C GLN A 14 -2.11 -16.29 -9.39
N GLU A 15 -2.05 -15.10 -8.81
CA GLU A 15 -0.85 -14.43 -8.33
C GLU A 15 -1.15 -13.61 -7.06
N PRO A 16 -1.33 -14.28 -5.91
CA PRO A 16 -1.73 -13.63 -4.65
C PRO A 16 -0.78 -12.50 -4.22
N GLU A 17 0.53 -12.66 -4.50
CA GLU A 17 1.56 -11.68 -4.15
C GLU A 17 1.33 -10.32 -4.81
N ARG A 18 0.77 -10.29 -6.03
CA ARG A 18 0.53 -9.04 -6.75
C ARG A 18 -0.51 -8.18 -6.05
N VAL A 19 -1.51 -8.81 -5.43
CA VAL A 19 -2.55 -8.14 -4.64
C VAL A 19 -2.03 -7.70 -3.27
N THR A 20 -1.25 -8.54 -2.59
CA THR A 20 -0.77 -8.24 -1.23
C THR A 20 0.29 -7.16 -1.21
N SER A 21 1.12 -7.09 -2.25
CA SER A 21 2.19 -6.09 -2.39
C SER A 21 1.75 -4.77 -3.03
N ALA A 22 0.51 -4.68 -3.54
CA ALA A 22 -0.06 -3.43 -4.03
C ALA A 22 -0.05 -2.34 -2.93
N PRO A 23 0.13 -1.05 -3.27
CA PRO A 23 0.12 -0.47 -4.62
C PRO A 23 1.49 -0.44 -5.33
N HIS A 24 1.48 -0.59 -6.66
CA HIS A 24 2.69 -0.71 -7.48
C HIS A 24 3.15 0.60 -8.14
N THR A 25 2.21 1.47 -8.50
CA THR A 25 2.47 2.70 -9.29
C THR A 25 2.24 3.99 -8.50
N MET A 26 1.72 3.89 -7.27
CA MET A 26 1.55 5.06 -6.42
C MET A 26 2.91 5.57 -5.90
N PRO A 27 3.05 6.89 -5.68
CA PRO A 27 4.30 7.49 -5.22
C PRO A 27 4.73 7.01 -3.83
N VAL A 28 3.78 6.48 -3.05
CA VAL A 28 3.99 5.95 -1.71
C VAL A 28 3.42 4.54 -1.64
N ARG A 29 4.17 3.63 -1.01
CA ARG A 29 3.73 2.24 -0.75
C ARG A 29 2.93 2.16 0.56
N ARG A 30 2.54 0.94 0.97
CA ARG A 30 1.93 0.72 2.29
C ARG A 30 2.86 1.26 3.38
N LEU A 31 2.32 2.13 4.22
CA LEU A 31 3.03 2.74 5.34
C LEU A 31 3.11 1.74 6.51
N ASP A 32 4.16 1.88 7.32
CA ASP A 32 4.31 1.09 8.55
C ASP A 32 3.63 1.84 9.71
N ASP A 33 2.34 1.58 9.87
CA ASP A 33 1.51 2.22 10.90
C ASP A 33 1.95 1.84 12.32
N VAL A 34 2.51 0.64 12.51
CA VAL A 34 3.00 0.18 13.82
C VAL A 34 4.23 0.97 14.22
N ARG A 35 5.17 1.18 13.29
CA ARG A 35 6.32 2.03 13.54
C ARG A 35 5.91 3.48 13.75
N ALA A 36 4.98 4.01 12.95
CA ALA A 36 4.47 5.36 13.12
C ALA A 36 3.87 5.59 14.52
N ALA A 37 3.13 4.62 15.05
CA ALA A 37 2.57 4.69 16.40
C ALA A 37 3.63 4.59 17.52
N LYS A 38 4.72 3.83 17.32
CA LYS A 38 5.79 3.65 18.31
C LYS A 38 6.88 4.73 18.25
N GLN A 39 7.09 5.34 17.09
CA GLN A 39 8.13 6.34 16.81
C GLN A 39 7.46 7.55 16.16
N LEU A 40 6.71 8.30 16.97
CA LEU A 40 5.96 9.46 16.50
C LEU A 40 6.90 10.61 16.11
N ASP A 41 6.94 10.93 14.81
CA ASP A 41 7.51 12.18 14.30
C ASP A 41 6.36 13.13 13.93
N LEU A 42 6.08 14.09 14.82
CA LEU A 42 4.93 14.98 14.74
C LEU A 42 5.28 16.35 14.13
N THR A 43 6.56 16.62 13.90
CA THR A 43 7.02 17.94 13.47
C THR A 43 7.47 17.90 12.02
N TRP A 44 7.01 18.86 11.22
CA TRP A 44 7.55 19.04 9.88
C TRP A 44 8.93 19.69 9.92
N LYS A 45 9.90 19.10 9.22
CA LYS A 45 11.26 19.64 9.06
C LYS A 45 11.54 19.83 7.56
N PRO A 46 11.79 21.05 7.09
CA PRO A 46 12.16 21.27 5.69
C PRO A 46 13.48 20.57 5.37
N ALA A 47 13.55 19.86 4.25
CA ALA A 47 14.82 19.38 3.71
C ALA A 47 15.64 20.61 3.26
N THR A 48 16.84 20.78 3.82
CA THR A 48 17.79 21.82 3.43
C THR A 48 18.51 21.44 2.14
#